data_AF-A0A5C7L888-F1
#
_entry.id   AF-A0A5C7L888-F1
#
_cell.length_a   1.000
_cell.length_b   1.000
_cell.length_c   1.000
_cell.angle_alpha   90.00
_cell.angle_beta   90.00
_cell.angle_gamma   90.00
#
_symmetry.space_group_name_H-M   'P 1'
#
loop_
_entity.id
_entity.type
_entity.pdbx_description
1 polymer ?
#
loop_
_entity_poly.entity_id
_entity_poly.type
_entity_poly.pdbx_seq_one_letter_code
_entity_poly.pdbx_strand_id
1 'polypeptide(L)' 'MLTSFIKVHLGVSFLLVLTGIFFVPLIVSAEEGALRIITSPLPISLVALPGTTVTTELKVKNAGTEAETLKIDILKFN' A
#
# COMPACT_ATOMS: atom_id res chain seq x y z
N MET A 1 -16.75 23.82 -52.13
CA MET A 1 -17.59 22.88 -51.35
C MET A 1 -16.77 21.75 -50.71
N LEU A 2 -15.90 21.06 -51.45
CA LEU A 2 -15.11 19.91 -50.96
C LEU A 2 -14.22 20.21 -49.73
N THR A 3 -13.55 21.37 -49.67
CA THR A 3 -12.65 21.74 -48.57
C THR A 3 -13.36 22.00 -47.23
N SER A 4 -14.68 22.27 -47.26
CA SER A 4 -15.49 22.48 -46.05
C SER A 4 -15.80 21.15 -45.36
N PHE A 5 -16.14 20.12 -46.16
CA PHE A 5 -16.44 18.78 -45.65
C PHE A 5 -15.24 18.12 -44.95
N ILE A 6 -14.02 18.30 -45.50
CA ILE A 6 -12.79 17.79 -44.86
C ILE A 6 -12.56 18.43 -43.48
N LYS A 7 -12.77 19.75 -43.34
CA LYS A 7 -12.54 20.45 -42.06
C LYS A 7 -13.53 20.02 -40.97
N VAL A 8 -14.78 19.77 -41.35
CA VAL A 8 -15.82 19.30 -40.43
C VAL A 8 -15.53 17.88 -39.96
N HIS A 9 -15.15 16.95 -40.84
CA HIS A 9 -14.76 15.60 -40.44
C HIS A 9 -13.51 15.58 -39.56
N LEU A 10 -12.54 16.46 -39.82
CA LEU A 10 -11.34 16.58 -39.00
C LEU A 10 -11.68 17.10 -37.60
N GLY A 11 -12.56 18.10 -37.49
CA GLY A 11 -13.02 18.64 -36.21
C GLY A 11 -13.84 17.63 -35.39
N VAL A 12 -14.74 16.89 -36.05
CA VAL A 12 -15.55 15.85 -35.38
C VAL A 12 -14.66 14.69 -34.91
N SER A 13 -13.70 14.24 -35.72
CA SER A 13 -12.74 13.21 -35.30
C SER A 13 -11.90 13.67 -34.12
N PHE A 14 -11.43 14.92 -34.14
CA PHE A 14 -10.67 15.49 -33.03
C PHE A 14 -11.50 15.56 -31.74
N LEU A 15 -12.77 15.97 -31.83
CA LEU A 15 -13.67 16.01 -30.68
C LEU A 15 -13.93 14.61 -30.11
N LEU A 16 -14.09 13.61 -30.98
CA LEU A 16 -14.35 12.21 -30.61
C LEU A 16 -13.14 11.56 -29.92
N VAL A 17 -11.93 11.88 -30.38
CA VAL A 17 -10.69 11.44 -29.73
C VAL A 17 -10.52 12.13 -28.37
N LEU A 18 -10.78 13.44 -28.29
CA LEU A 18 -10.64 14.20 -27.06
C LEU A 18 -11.61 13.69 -25.98
N THR A 19 -12.87 13.43 -26.33
CA THR A 19 -13.82 12.83 -25.40
C THR A 19 -13.44 11.40 -25.03
N GLY A 20 -12.95 10.60 -25.97
CA GLY A 20 -12.49 9.24 -25.68
C GLY A 20 -11.39 9.17 -24.62
N ILE A 21 -10.45 10.13 -24.60
CA ILE A 21 -9.36 10.20 -23.62
C ILE A 21 -9.88 10.48 -22.21
N PHE A 22 -10.93 11.31 -22.05
CA PHE A 22 -11.51 11.61 -20.74
C PHE A 22 -12.28 10.44 -20.11
N PHE A 23 -12.68 9.45 -20.91
CA PHE A 23 -13.41 8.26 -20.44
C PHE A 23 -12.51 7.04 -20.20
N VAL A 24 -11.19 7.16 -20.34
CA VAL A 24 -10.27 6.07 -19.98
C VAL A 24 -10.17 6.00 -18.45
N PRO A 25 -10.64 4.91 -17.80
CA PRO A 25 -10.49 4.77 -16.36
C PRO A 25 -9.01 4.66 -16.01
N LEU A 26 -8.56 5.51 -15.08
CA LEU A 26 -7.22 5.45 -14.52
C LEU A 26 -7.15 4.22 -13.61
N ILE A 27 -6.44 3.17 -14.04
CA ILE A 27 -6.15 2.02 -13.21
C ILE A 27 -5.02 2.43 -12.24
N VAL A 28 -5.40 2.83 -11.03
CA VAL A 28 -4.47 2.98 -9.90
C VAL A 28 -4.21 1.60 -9.32
N SER A 29 -2.96 1.15 -9.37
CA SER A 29 -2.51 -0.01 -8.60
C SER A 29 -2.29 0.44 -7.17
N ALA A 30 -3.14 -0.03 -6.25
CA ALA A 30 -2.83 0.03 -4.83
C ALA A 30 -1.66 -0.92 -4.58
N GLU A 31 -0.63 -0.44 -3.88
CA GLU A 31 0.52 -1.27 -3.51
C GLU A 31 0.02 -2.47 -2.70
N GLU A 32 0.25 -3.66 -3.24
CA GLU A 32 -0.32 -4.89 -2.74
C GLU A 32 0.28 -5.22 -1.36
N GLY A 33 -0.54 -5.06 -0.32
CA GLY A 33 -0.36 -5.70 0.98
C GLY A 33 1.03 -5.60 1.61
N ALA A 34 1.63 -4.41 1.67
CA ALA A 34 2.88 -4.25 2.44
C ALA A 34 2.61 -4.56 3.93
N LEU A 35 3.44 -5.41 4.53
CA LEU A 35 3.38 -5.74 5.97
C LEU A 35 3.59 -4.47 6.80
N ARG A 36 2.53 -4.00 7.47
CA ARG A 36 2.54 -2.77 8.27
C ARG A 36 2.21 -3.05 9.73
N ILE A 37 3.24 -3.44 10.48
CA ILE A 37 3.13 -3.69 11.92
C ILE A 37 3.81 -2.57 12.69
N ILE A 38 3.09 -1.98 13.65
CA ILE A 38 3.64 -1.00 14.60
C ILE A 38 3.72 -1.68 15.97
N THR A 39 4.90 -1.66 16.60
CA THR A 39 5.11 -2.23 17.94
C THR A 39 5.63 -1.18 18.93
N SER A 40 5.34 -1.37 20.22
CA SER A 40 5.83 -0.52 21.31
C SER A 40 5.85 -1.28 22.63
N PRO A 41 6.91 -1.15 23.46
CA PRO A 41 8.09 -0.29 23.29
C PRO A 41 9.13 -0.88 22.32
N LEU A 42 9.84 0.00 21.59
CA LEU A 42 10.99 -0.36 20.75
C LEU A 42 12.16 0.58 21.11
N PRO A 43 13.36 0.06 21.44
CA PRO A 43 13.73 -1.35 21.63
C PRO A 43 13.23 -1.94 22.96
N ILE A 44 12.98 -3.26 23.00
CA ILE A 44 12.65 -4.00 24.23
C ILE A 44 13.96 -4.41 24.92
N SER A 45 14.18 -3.97 26.17
CA SER A 45 15.32 -4.38 26.99
C SER A 45 14.85 -5.27 28.13
N LEU A 46 15.36 -6.50 28.20
CA LEU A 46 15.04 -7.49 29.23
C LEU A 46 16.32 -7.82 30.01
N VAL A 47 16.32 -7.57 31.32
CA VAL A 47 17.37 -8.03 32.24
C VAL A 47 16.73 -8.99 33.22
N ALA A 48 17.25 -10.22 33.26
CA ALA A 48 16.74 -11.27 34.13
C ALA A 48 17.91 -11.97 34.84
N LEU A 49 17.68 -12.40 36.08
CA LEU A 49 18.61 -13.27 36.78
C LEU A 49 18.41 -14.72 36.32
N PRO A 50 19.45 -15.56 36.32
CA PRO A 50 19.32 -16.97 36.00
C PRO A 50 18.24 -17.65 36.86
N GLY A 51 17.37 -18.44 36.22
CA GLY A 51 16.27 -19.13 36.90
C GLY A 51 15.07 -18.24 37.27
N THR A 52 15.05 -16.97 36.85
CA THR A 52 13.92 -16.07 37.10
C THR A 52 13.10 -15.82 35.83
N THR A 53 11.78 -15.70 36.00
CA THR A 53 10.87 -15.32 34.93
C THR A 53 10.84 -13.80 34.78
N VAL A 54 11.03 -13.30 33.56
CA VAL A 54 10.85 -11.89 33.22
C VAL A 54 9.66 -11.74 32.29
N THR A 55 8.81 -10.75 32.56
CA THR A 55 7.65 -10.42 31.74
C THR A 55 7.78 -8.98 31.27
N THR A 56 7.48 -8.73 30.01
CA THR A 56 7.39 -7.38 29.44
C THR A 56 6.15 -7.27 28.59
N GLU A 57 5.53 -6.10 28.60
CA GLU A 57 4.36 -5.83 27.78
C GLU A 57 4.79 -5.33 26.40
N LEU A 58 4.26 -5.95 25.35
CA LEU A 58 4.43 -5.52 23.97
C LEU A 58 3.07 -5.19 23.36
N LYS A 59 2.90 -3.94 22.93
CA LYS A 59 1.73 -3.49 22.18
C LYS A 59 2.00 -3.67 20.70
N VAL A 60 1.04 -4.26 19.99
CA VAL A 60 1.12 -4.49 18.55
C VAL A 60 -0.14 -3.95 17.89
N LYS A 61 0.04 -3.22 16.78
CA LYS A 61 -1.05 -2.76 15.94
C LYS A 61 -0.78 -3.14 14.50
N ASN A 62 -1.76 -3.81 13.88
CA ASN A 62 -1.82 -3.94 12.43
C ASN A 62 -2.29 -2.60 11.83
N ALA A 63 -1.43 -1.96 11.05
CA ALA A 63 -1.72 -0.73 10.34
C ALA A 63 -1.92 -0.96 8.82
N GLY A 64 -1.94 -2.23 8.40
CA GLY A 64 -2.31 -2.66 7.06
C GLY A 64 -3.82 -2.77 6.86
N THR A 65 -4.21 -3.09 5.63
CA THR A 65 -5.61 -3.34 5.24
C THR A 65 -5.99 -4.81 5.36
N GLU A 66 -5.00 -5.69 5.29
CA GLU A 66 -5.18 -7.14 5.33
C GLU A 66 -4.97 -7.71 6.73
N ALA A 67 -5.53 -8.89 6.98
CA ALA A 67 -5.29 -9.63 8.22
C ALA A 67 -3.89 -10.27 8.19
N GLU A 68 -3.15 -10.13 9.28
CA GLU A 68 -1.76 -10.59 9.40
C GLU A 68 -1.61 -11.60 10.54
N THR A 69 -0.81 -12.65 10.29
CA THR A 69 -0.47 -13.65 11.32
C THR A 69 0.87 -13.31 11.97
N LEU A 70 0.86 -13.12 13.29
CA LEU A 70 2.06 -12.79 14.05
C LEU A 70 2.69 -14.03 14.68
N LYS A 71 4.00 -14.20 14.48
CA LYS A 71 4.84 -15.19 15.17
C LYS A 71 5.85 -14.46 16.05
N ILE A 72 5.97 -14.89 17.31
CA ILE A 72 6.89 -14.31 18.28
C ILE A 72 7.95 -15.36 18.63
N ASP A 73 9.21 -15.07 18.31
CA ASP A 73 10.37 -15.90 18.65
C ASP A 73 11.40 -15.06 19.42
N ILE A 74 12.11 -15.66 20.38
CA ILE A 74 13.23 -15.03 21.07
C ILE A 74 14.53 -15.55 20.46
N LEU A 75 15.32 -14.65 19.88
CA LEU A 75 16.60 -15.01 19.27
C LEU A 75 17.74 -14.76 20.25
N LYS A 76 18.64 -15.75 20.39
CA LYS A 76 19.91 -15.60 21.09
C LYS A 76 20.97 -15.21 20.06
N PHE A 77 21.55 -14.03 20.20
CA PHE A 77 22.72 -13.62 19.44
C PHE A 77 23.98 -14.06 20.22
N ASN A 78 24.90 -14.73 19.52
CA ASN A 78 26.19 -15.18 20.08
C ASN A 78 27.30 -14.21 19.68
#